data_AF-A4HUN6-F1
#
_entry.id   AF-A4HUN6-F1
#
_cell.length_a   1.000
_cell.length_b   1.000
_cell.length_c   1.000
_cell.angle_alpha   90.00
_cell.angle_beta   90.00
_cell.angle_gamma   90.00
#
_symmetry.space_group_name_H-M   'P 1'
#
loop_
_entity.id
_entity.type
_entity.pdbx_description
1 polymer ?
#
loop_
_entity_poly.entity_id
_entity_poly.type
_entity_poly.pdbx_seq_one_letter_code
_entity_poly.pdbx_strand_id
1 'polypeptide(L)'
;MVLRHYRWLPLELEPDYKDGYTCDHCHQDFLEAPFYHEEATGTDYCLECGNAAGYTPFSGLVASLLFSSQDNVLRDSDSNSIALFAYRVDSQSAGICFANGSNLVVHLQMNGNIRDAIFYTVKEGSIESKLRVSSTDLSRRFSWLSSGLLKPFDVEVQLHTLPVVPVPLDDFCVLAYGATDDLIEIHLNEAYSQLLDVRDGKEIVTRAEMPVCAFSSHETVGCSKSEVMDLLRLLRTKAEALKRS
;
A
#
# COMPACT_ATOMS: atom_id res chain seq x y z
N MET A 1 10.48 3.35 8.53
CA MET A 1 10.83 2.06 7.95
C MET A 1 9.62 1.23 7.59
N VAL A 2 9.50 0.95 6.29
CA VAL A 2 8.53 0.03 5.72
C VAL A 2 9.29 -1.14 5.12
N LEU A 3 9.44 -2.19 5.91
CA LEU A 3 10.01 -3.46 5.44
C LEU A 3 9.00 -4.21 4.57
N ARG A 4 9.40 -4.59 3.36
CA ARG A 4 8.59 -5.26 2.34
C ARG A 4 9.03 -6.70 2.18
N HIS A 5 8.07 -7.61 2.02
CA HIS A 5 8.37 -9.02 1.83
C HIS A 5 8.72 -9.35 0.37
N TYR A 6 9.92 -9.89 0.18
CA TYR A 6 10.38 -10.43 -1.09
C TYR A 6 10.32 -11.94 -1.04
N ARG A 7 9.50 -12.54 -1.89
CA ARG A 7 9.44 -13.99 -2.09
C ARG A 7 10.61 -14.50 -2.93
N TRP A 8 11.14 -13.66 -3.81
CA TRP A 8 12.28 -13.94 -4.68
C TRP A 8 13.31 -12.83 -4.53
N LEU A 9 14.59 -13.16 -4.70
CA LEU A 9 15.65 -12.14 -4.74
C LEU A 9 15.41 -11.21 -5.94
N PRO A 10 15.47 -9.88 -5.76
CA PRO A 10 15.17 -8.92 -6.82
C PRO A 10 16.36 -8.66 -7.75
N LEU A 11 17.00 -9.71 -8.27
CA LEU A 11 18.28 -9.63 -8.99
C LEU A 11 18.28 -8.67 -10.20
N GLU A 12 17.11 -8.44 -10.81
CA GLU A 12 16.95 -7.53 -11.95
C GLU A 12 16.91 -6.05 -11.53
N LEU A 13 16.50 -5.75 -10.29
CA LEU A 13 16.52 -4.40 -9.73
C LEU A 13 17.76 -4.14 -8.88
N GLU A 14 18.19 -5.15 -8.13
CA GLU A 14 19.32 -5.11 -7.20
C GLU A 14 20.21 -6.34 -7.41
N PRO A 15 21.14 -6.27 -8.39
CA PRO A 15 22.04 -7.37 -8.72
C PRO A 15 22.99 -7.76 -7.58
N ASP A 16 23.13 -6.92 -6.56
CA ASP A 16 24.00 -7.18 -5.40
C ASP A 16 23.52 -8.39 -4.58
N TYR A 17 22.21 -8.71 -4.63
CA TYR A 17 21.66 -9.93 -4.03
C TYR A 17 22.08 -11.24 -4.70
N LYS A 18 22.84 -11.21 -5.80
CA LYS A 18 23.24 -12.43 -6.54
C LYS A 18 23.99 -13.44 -5.66
N ASP A 19 24.70 -12.95 -4.65
CA ASP A 19 25.50 -13.75 -3.71
C ASP A 19 24.77 -13.96 -2.38
N GLY A 20 23.48 -13.61 -2.31
CA GLY A 20 22.66 -13.63 -1.10
C GLY A 20 22.56 -12.27 -0.40
N TYR A 21 22.16 -12.29 0.87
CA TYR A 21 22.13 -11.14 1.76
C TYR A 21 22.57 -11.52 3.17
N THR A 22 22.98 -10.54 3.96
CA THR A 22 23.24 -10.71 5.39
C THR A 22 22.09 -10.07 6.15
N CYS A 23 21.45 -10.80 7.07
CA CYS A 23 20.41 -10.20 7.90
C CYS A 23 21.03 -9.19 8.87
N ASP A 24 20.57 -7.94 8.85
CA ASP A 24 21.07 -6.86 9.72
C ASP A 24 20.73 -7.07 11.20
N HIS A 25 19.80 -7.98 11.51
CA HIS A 25 19.42 -8.29 12.89
C HIS A 25 20.24 -9.44 13.50
N CYS A 26 20.36 -10.58 12.81
CA CYS A 26 21.06 -11.75 13.34
C CYS A 26 22.47 -11.94 12.77
N HIS A 27 22.87 -11.14 11.78
CA HIS A 27 24.16 -11.18 11.08
C HIS A 27 24.48 -12.53 10.41
N GLN A 28 23.45 -13.33 10.10
CA GLN A 28 23.59 -14.56 9.34
C GLN A 28 23.42 -14.30 7.85
N ASP A 29 24.16 -15.04 7.03
CA ASP A 29 24.11 -14.98 5.57
C ASP A 29 23.05 -15.93 5.04
N PHE A 30 22.28 -15.47 4.07
CA PHE A 30 21.21 -16.20 3.40
C PHE A 30 21.41 -16.11 1.89
N LEU A 31 21.44 -17.27 1.22
CA LEU A 31 21.61 -17.33 -0.24
C LEU A 31 20.30 -17.18 -1.02
N GLU A 32 19.15 -17.27 -0.33
CA GLU A 32 17.84 -17.34 -0.96
C GLU A 32 16.80 -16.51 -0.18
N ALA A 33 15.78 -16.06 -0.90
CA ALA A 33 14.54 -15.51 -0.35
C ALA A 33 13.66 -16.64 0.25
N PRO A 34 12.67 -16.37 1.13
CA PRO A 34 12.08 -15.06 1.41
C PRO A 34 12.82 -14.25 2.46
N PHE A 35 12.65 -12.93 2.39
CA PHE A 35 13.20 -11.96 3.34
C PHE A 35 12.37 -10.68 3.34
N TYR A 36 12.67 -9.80 4.28
CA TYR A 36 12.11 -8.46 4.36
C TYR A 36 13.20 -7.43 4.04
N HIS A 37 12.87 -6.46 3.18
CA HIS A 37 13.81 -5.43 2.71
C HIS A 37 13.22 -4.02 2.84
N GLU A 38 14.04 -3.05 3.24
CA GLU A 38 13.70 -1.62 3.22
C GLU A 38 14.59 -0.88 2.23
N GLU A 39 13.96 -0.30 1.21
CA GLU A 39 14.61 0.44 0.13
C GLU A 39 15.44 1.63 0.62
N ALA A 40 14.87 2.42 1.52
CA ALA A 40 15.44 3.71 1.91
C ALA A 40 16.75 3.57 2.69
N THR A 41 16.92 2.47 3.42
CA THR A 41 18.11 2.24 4.27
C THR A 41 18.96 1.08 3.81
N GLY A 42 18.44 0.21 2.94
CA GLY A 42 19.07 -1.06 2.58
C GLY A 42 18.97 -2.13 3.68
N THR A 43 18.07 -1.97 4.65
CA THR A 43 17.97 -2.89 5.79
C THR A 43 17.32 -4.21 5.38
N ASP A 44 17.95 -5.32 5.74
CA ASP A 44 17.50 -6.68 5.44
C ASP A 44 17.23 -7.53 6.68
N TYR A 45 16.03 -8.10 6.75
CA TYR A 45 15.61 -9.00 7.81
C TYR A 45 15.32 -10.38 7.22
N CYS A 46 15.97 -11.42 7.74
CA CYS A 46 15.57 -12.78 7.42
C CYS A 46 14.13 -13.05 7.91
N LEU A 47 13.49 -14.08 7.36
CA LEU A 47 12.10 -14.39 7.69
C LEU A 47 11.86 -14.55 9.21
N GLU A 48 12.79 -15.21 9.91
CA GLU A 48 12.68 -15.42 11.36
C GLU A 48 12.76 -14.10 12.14
N CYS A 49 13.75 -13.25 11.84
CA CYS A 49 13.92 -11.95 12.51
C CYS A 49 12.77 -10.99 12.19
N GLY A 50 12.31 -10.96 10.93
CA GLY A 50 11.16 -10.15 10.52
C GLY A 50 9.88 -10.57 11.22
N ASN A 51 9.59 -11.86 11.26
CA ASN A 51 8.41 -12.39 11.96
C ASN A 51 8.50 -12.14 13.48
N ALA A 52 9.69 -12.29 14.08
CA ALA A 52 9.90 -11.98 15.50
C ALA A 52 9.68 -10.49 15.82
N ALA A 53 10.01 -9.59 14.88
CA ALA A 53 9.72 -8.17 14.96
C ALA A 53 8.25 -7.81 14.61
N GLY A 54 7.44 -8.80 14.22
CA GLY A 54 6.00 -8.65 13.94
C GLY A 54 5.67 -8.30 12.48
N TYR A 55 6.66 -8.24 11.60
CA TYR A 55 6.40 -8.05 10.17
C TYR A 55 5.68 -9.27 9.61
N THR A 56 4.83 -9.01 8.62
CA THR A 56 4.11 -10.05 7.87
C THR A 56 4.35 -9.81 6.39
N PRO A 57 4.06 -10.80 5.51
CA PRO A 57 4.16 -10.59 4.07
C PRO A 57 3.32 -9.41 3.54
N PHE A 58 2.35 -8.96 4.34
CA PHE A 58 1.45 -7.84 4.05
C PHE A 58 1.95 -6.48 4.56
N SER A 59 3.06 -6.43 5.28
CA SER A 59 3.60 -5.19 5.85
C SER A 59 3.82 -4.14 4.75
N GLY A 60 3.26 -2.95 5.01
CA GLY A 60 3.30 -1.83 4.08
C GLY A 60 2.26 -1.86 2.97
N LEU A 61 1.45 -2.91 2.79
CA LEU A 61 0.45 -2.96 1.71
C LEU A 61 -0.88 -2.36 2.16
N VAL A 62 -1.73 -1.99 1.20
CA VAL A 62 -3.12 -1.60 1.50
C VAL A 62 -3.88 -2.86 1.90
N ALA A 63 -4.24 -2.95 3.19
CA ALA A 63 -4.96 -4.08 3.75
C ALA A 63 -6.47 -4.01 3.52
N SER A 64 -7.04 -2.81 3.44
CA SER A 64 -8.45 -2.64 3.12
C SER A 64 -8.74 -1.34 2.40
N LEU A 65 -9.80 -1.36 1.60
CA LEU A 65 -10.40 -0.20 0.96
C LEU A 65 -11.68 0.16 1.70
N LEU A 66 -11.89 1.46 1.94
CA LEU A 66 -12.99 2.02 2.70
C LEU A 66 -13.81 2.94 1.79
N PHE A 67 -15.12 2.75 1.79
CA PHE A 67 -16.07 3.52 1.00
C PHE A 67 -17.16 4.12 1.89
N SER A 68 -17.75 5.22 1.43
CA SER A 68 -18.93 5.81 2.06
C SER A 68 -20.18 5.20 1.43
N SER A 69 -21.07 4.63 2.24
CA SER A 69 -22.43 4.28 1.82
C SER A 69 -23.37 5.50 1.81
N GLN A 70 -22.94 6.63 2.35
CA GLN A 70 -23.75 7.84 2.51
C GLN A 70 -23.89 8.59 1.18
N ASP A 71 -25.06 9.20 0.97
CA ASP A 71 -25.35 10.04 -0.21
C ASP A 71 -24.55 11.37 -0.22
N ASN A 72 -23.89 11.71 0.88
CA ASN A 72 -23.14 12.94 1.01
C ASN A 72 -21.78 12.85 0.31
N VAL A 73 -21.50 13.80 -0.58
CA VAL A 73 -20.19 13.91 -1.23
C VAL A 73 -19.18 14.47 -0.23
N LEU A 74 -18.25 13.61 0.21
CA LEU A 74 -17.12 14.01 1.06
C LEU A 74 -16.12 14.82 0.23
N ARG A 75 -15.79 16.03 0.68
CA ARG A 75 -14.92 16.95 -0.06
C ARG A 75 -13.84 17.55 0.81
N ASP A 76 -12.69 17.80 0.20
CA ASP A 76 -11.73 18.78 0.68
C ASP A 76 -12.32 20.19 0.51
N SER A 77 -12.55 20.93 1.60
CA SER A 77 -13.15 22.26 1.50
C SER A 77 -12.27 23.30 0.78
N ASP A 78 -10.95 23.09 0.76
CA ASP A 78 -10.00 24.07 0.23
C ASP A 78 -9.87 23.90 -1.30
N SER A 79 -9.76 22.67 -1.80
CA SER A 79 -9.66 22.38 -3.23
C SER A 79 -11.00 22.03 -3.91
N ASN A 80 -12.05 21.81 -3.11
CA ASN A 80 -13.35 21.27 -3.54
C ASN A 80 -13.27 19.88 -4.20
N SER A 81 -12.13 19.18 -4.06
CA SER A 81 -11.93 17.84 -4.60
C SER A 81 -12.71 16.80 -3.79
N ILE A 82 -13.27 15.81 -4.49
CA ILE A 82 -14.09 14.75 -3.90
C ILE A 82 -13.16 13.66 -3.35
N ALA A 83 -13.41 13.21 -2.12
CA ALA A 83 -12.78 12.01 -1.59
C ALA A 83 -13.42 10.79 -2.27
N LEU A 84 -12.61 9.97 -2.93
CA LEU A 84 -13.09 8.85 -3.74
C LEU A 84 -13.20 7.57 -2.92
N PHE A 85 -12.17 7.27 -2.14
CA PHE A 85 -12.14 6.18 -1.18
C PHE A 85 -11.08 6.47 -0.12
N ALA A 86 -11.17 5.79 1.01
CA ALA A 86 -10.09 5.70 1.98
C ALA A 86 -9.48 4.29 1.95
N TYR A 87 -8.32 4.13 2.57
CA TYR A 87 -7.63 2.86 2.64
C TYR A 87 -6.96 2.71 4.00
N ARG A 88 -6.74 1.47 4.44
CA ARG A 88 -5.96 1.17 5.63
C ARG A 88 -4.75 0.34 5.26
N VAL A 89 -3.62 0.67 5.87
CA VAL A 89 -2.36 -0.05 5.71
C VAL A 89 -2.16 -0.98 6.91
N ASP A 90 -2.51 -0.49 8.10
CA ASP A 90 -2.45 -1.22 9.35
C ASP A 90 -3.52 -0.69 10.34
N SER A 91 -3.43 -1.12 11.60
CA SER A 91 -4.40 -0.72 12.63
C SER A 91 -4.40 0.80 12.94
N GLN A 92 -3.29 1.49 12.69
CA GLN A 92 -3.05 2.90 13.03
C GLN A 92 -2.87 3.79 11.80
N SER A 93 -2.50 3.26 10.63
CA SER A 93 -2.21 4.06 9.45
C SER A 93 -3.26 3.86 8.36
N ALA A 94 -3.81 4.97 7.89
CA ALA A 94 -4.82 5.01 6.84
C ALA A 94 -4.60 6.22 5.93
N GLY A 95 -5.26 6.25 4.79
CA GLY A 95 -5.27 7.45 3.96
C GLY A 95 -6.51 7.59 3.11
N ILE A 96 -6.62 8.72 2.42
CA ILE A 96 -7.80 9.13 1.67
C ILE A 96 -7.34 9.65 0.30
N CYS A 97 -7.84 9.04 -0.76
CA CYS A 97 -7.55 9.43 -2.14
C CYS A 97 -8.59 10.44 -2.64
N PHE A 98 -8.14 11.58 -3.14
CA PHE A 98 -9.00 12.63 -3.71
C PHE A 98 -8.97 12.60 -5.24
N ALA A 99 -10.06 13.05 -5.87
CA ALA A 99 -10.24 13.03 -7.32
C ALA A 99 -9.23 13.87 -8.11
N ASN A 100 -8.55 14.81 -7.44
CA ASN A 100 -7.48 15.62 -8.04
C ASN A 100 -6.09 14.96 -7.92
N GLY A 101 -6.01 13.72 -7.44
CA GLY A 101 -4.76 13.00 -7.19
C GLY A 101 -4.10 13.29 -5.84
N SER A 102 -4.63 14.21 -5.03
CA SER A 102 -4.09 14.45 -3.69
C SER A 102 -4.41 13.29 -2.74
N ASN A 103 -3.60 13.14 -1.70
CA ASN A 103 -3.76 12.10 -0.69
C ASN A 103 -3.69 12.69 0.72
N LEU A 104 -4.61 12.33 1.62
CA LEU A 104 -4.49 12.65 3.05
C LEU A 104 -4.17 11.36 3.79
N VAL A 105 -2.95 11.23 4.31
CA VAL A 105 -2.53 10.11 5.16
C VAL A 105 -2.73 10.51 6.61
N VAL A 106 -3.30 9.61 7.41
CA VAL A 106 -3.65 9.84 8.82
C VAL A 106 -3.11 8.73 9.70
N HIS A 107 -2.63 9.12 10.88
CA HIS A 107 -2.42 8.20 11.99
C HIS A 107 -3.63 8.26 12.92
N LEU A 108 -4.16 7.09 13.26
CA LEU A 108 -5.32 6.87 14.10
C LEU A 108 -4.87 6.52 15.53
N GLN A 109 -5.63 7.01 16.49
CA GLN A 109 -5.61 6.52 17.86
C GLN A 109 -6.42 5.22 17.96
N MET A 110 -6.26 4.47 19.07
CA MET A 110 -7.04 3.24 19.31
C MET A 110 -8.56 3.44 19.29
N ASN A 111 -9.05 4.66 19.56
CA ASN A 111 -10.47 5.01 19.50
C ASN A 111 -10.95 5.40 18.09
N GLY A 112 -10.10 5.34 17.06
CA GLY A 112 -10.41 5.71 15.67
C GLY A 112 -10.30 7.20 15.35
N ASN A 113 -9.98 8.05 16.32
CA ASN A 113 -9.74 9.48 16.09
C ASN A 113 -8.38 9.71 15.44
N ILE A 114 -8.28 10.78 14.65
CA ILE A 114 -7.04 11.15 13.96
C ILE A 114 -6.09 11.83 14.97
N ARG A 115 -4.89 11.27 15.12
CA ARG A 115 -3.79 11.82 15.93
C ARG A 115 -2.98 12.84 15.15
N ASP A 116 -2.55 12.46 13.94
CA ASP A 116 -1.69 13.23 13.06
C ASP A 116 -2.11 13.00 11.61
N ALA A 117 -1.83 13.96 10.73
CA ALA A 117 -2.10 13.81 9.31
C ALA A 117 -1.06 14.52 8.43
N ILE A 118 -0.84 13.98 7.25
CA ILE A 118 -0.01 14.58 6.19
C ILE A 118 -0.82 14.62 4.91
N PHE A 119 -0.86 15.79 4.29
CA PHE A 119 -1.47 16.00 2.99
C PHE A 119 -0.40 15.97 1.91
N TYR A 120 -0.52 15.04 0.99
CA TYR A 120 0.33 14.86 -0.18
C TYR A 120 -0.36 15.43 -1.40
N THR A 121 0.37 16.21 -2.18
CA THR A 121 -0.02 16.53 -3.56
C THR A 121 0.75 15.60 -4.48
N VAL A 122 0.04 14.74 -5.20
CA VAL A 122 0.63 13.82 -6.17
C VAL A 122 0.25 14.25 -7.57
N LYS A 123 1.23 14.30 -8.47
CA LYS A 123 1.04 14.63 -9.87
C LYS A 123 1.81 13.63 -10.72
N GLU A 124 1.15 13.08 -11.74
CA GLU A 124 1.79 12.15 -12.69
C GLU A 124 2.51 10.98 -11.97
N GLY A 125 1.91 10.47 -10.89
CA GLY A 125 2.46 9.37 -10.10
C GLY A 125 3.66 9.73 -9.22
N SER A 126 3.97 11.01 -9.04
CA SER A 126 5.08 11.50 -8.22
C SER A 126 4.62 12.47 -7.13
N ILE A 127 5.23 12.41 -5.95
CA ILE A 127 4.94 13.33 -4.84
C ILE A 127 5.54 14.70 -5.15
N GLU A 128 4.69 15.69 -5.40
CA GLU A 128 5.10 17.10 -5.63
C GLU A 128 5.35 17.83 -4.31
N SER A 129 4.52 17.56 -3.30
CA SER A 129 4.68 18.15 -1.97
C SER A 129 4.02 17.28 -0.89
N LYS A 130 4.54 17.37 0.33
CA LYS A 130 3.92 16.85 1.54
C LYS A 130 3.84 17.93 2.62
N LEU A 131 2.69 18.09 3.26
CA LEU A 131 2.44 19.08 4.29
C LEU A 131 1.80 18.42 5.51
N ARG A 132 2.40 18.59 6.69
CA ARG A 132 1.77 18.17 7.95
C ARG A 132 0.56 19.06 8.23
N VAL A 133 -0.60 18.44 8.48
CA VAL A 133 -1.86 19.16 8.70
C VAL A 133 -2.08 19.33 10.19
N SER A 134 -2.27 20.57 10.64
CA SER A 134 -2.60 20.85 12.05
C SER A 134 -4.00 20.32 12.39
N SER A 135 -4.29 20.06 13.68
CA SER A 135 -5.63 19.65 14.10
C SER A 135 -6.71 20.70 13.76
N THR A 136 -6.35 21.99 13.83
CA THR A 136 -7.21 23.11 13.43
C THR A 136 -7.50 23.07 11.94
N ASP A 137 -6.48 22.89 11.09
CA ASP A 137 -6.65 22.81 9.65
C ASP A 137 -7.41 21.54 9.24
N LEU A 138 -7.15 20.42 9.90
CA LEU A 138 -7.87 19.17 9.67
C LEU A 138 -9.37 19.34 9.96
N SER A 139 -9.71 19.95 11.09
CA SER A 139 -11.11 20.18 11.50
C SER A 139 -11.83 21.17 10.58
N ARG A 140 -11.11 22.18 10.09
CA ARG A 140 -11.65 23.19 9.15
C ARG A 140 -11.83 22.60 7.75
N ARG A 141 -10.80 21.91 7.24
CA ARG A 141 -10.69 21.45 5.85
C ARG A 141 -11.47 20.16 5.58
N PHE A 142 -11.50 19.28 6.57
CA PHE A 142 -12.11 17.95 6.52
C PHE A 142 -13.04 17.75 7.72
N SER A 143 -13.99 18.67 7.91
CA SER A 143 -14.90 18.67 9.08
C SER A 143 -15.67 17.37 9.29
N TRP A 144 -15.93 16.63 8.21
CA TRP A 144 -16.56 15.30 8.21
C TRP A 144 -15.69 14.20 8.87
N LEU A 145 -14.38 14.42 9.06
CA LEU A 145 -13.49 13.55 9.84
C LEU A 145 -13.53 13.81 11.36
N SER A 146 -14.29 14.80 11.82
CA SER A 146 -14.34 15.19 13.25
C SER A 146 -14.75 14.05 14.20
N SER A 147 -15.44 13.02 13.69
CA SER A 147 -15.86 11.85 14.44
C SER A 147 -14.99 10.60 14.17
N GLY A 148 -13.81 10.77 13.58
CA GLY A 148 -12.94 9.67 13.16
C GLY A 148 -13.16 9.22 11.71
N LEU A 149 -12.24 8.41 11.19
CA LEU A 149 -12.20 7.97 9.79
C LEU A 149 -13.34 7.01 9.41
N LEU A 150 -13.67 6.07 10.31
CA LEU A 150 -14.58 4.95 10.03
C LEU A 150 -16.07 5.34 10.05
N LYS A 151 -16.40 6.56 10.48
CA LYS A 151 -17.77 7.05 10.46
C LYS A 151 -18.22 7.53 9.07
N PRO A 152 -17.44 8.38 8.36
CA PRO A 152 -17.76 8.74 6.98
C PRO A 152 -17.47 7.62 5.99
N PHE A 153 -16.52 6.72 6.26
CA PHE A 153 -16.26 5.54 5.44
C PHE A 153 -16.66 4.26 6.20
N ASP A 154 -17.91 3.87 6.04
CA ASP A 154 -18.58 2.81 6.80
C ASP A 154 -18.62 1.44 6.10
N VAL A 155 -18.19 1.37 4.83
CA VAL A 155 -18.06 0.12 4.08
C VAL A 155 -16.59 -0.24 3.95
N GLU A 156 -16.18 -1.38 4.50
CA GLU A 156 -14.80 -1.89 4.42
C GLU A 156 -14.73 -3.15 3.55
N VAL A 157 -13.84 -3.12 2.55
CA VAL A 157 -13.47 -4.27 1.72
C VAL A 157 -12.05 -4.68 2.12
N GLN A 158 -11.92 -5.82 2.79
CA GLN A 158 -10.63 -6.35 3.23
C GLN A 158 -9.93 -7.08 2.08
N LEU A 159 -8.69 -6.70 1.81
CA LEU A 159 -7.80 -7.35 0.84
C LEU A 159 -6.99 -8.45 1.55
N HIS A 160 -6.46 -8.10 2.73
CA HIS A 160 -5.73 -9.02 3.59
C HIS A 160 -5.82 -8.61 5.06
N THR A 161 -5.28 -9.47 5.94
CA THR A 161 -5.22 -9.17 7.37
C THR A 161 -4.40 -7.90 7.59
N LEU A 162 -4.90 -7.00 8.44
CA LEU A 162 -4.19 -5.77 8.84
C LEU A 162 -2.90 -6.15 9.59
N PRO A 163 -1.72 -5.74 9.11
CA PRO A 163 -0.47 -5.87 9.84
C PRO A 163 -0.53 -5.20 11.22
N VAL A 164 0.21 -5.77 12.17
CA VAL A 164 0.30 -5.25 13.55
C VAL A 164 1.39 -4.18 13.69
N VAL A 165 2.45 -4.27 12.87
CA VAL A 165 3.55 -3.29 12.87
C VAL A 165 3.07 -2.05 12.11
N PRO A 166 3.00 -0.88 12.78
CA PRO A 166 2.53 0.33 12.13
C PRO A 166 3.56 0.87 11.15
N VAL A 167 3.10 1.29 9.99
CA VAL A 167 3.89 2.02 9.01
C VAL A 167 4.02 3.48 9.45
N PRO A 168 5.23 4.07 9.40
CA PRO A 168 5.40 5.49 9.72
C PRO A 168 4.62 6.39 8.76
N LEU A 169 4.02 7.45 9.32
CA LEU A 169 3.13 8.38 8.61
C LEU A 169 3.74 8.96 7.33
N ASP A 170 5.05 9.22 7.35
CA ASP A 170 5.78 9.87 6.26
C ASP A 170 6.19 8.90 5.14
N ASP A 171 6.18 7.60 5.42
CA ASP A 171 6.82 6.56 4.59
C ASP A 171 5.82 5.81 3.71
N PHE A 172 4.55 6.24 3.65
CA PHE A 172 3.53 5.58 2.85
C PHE A 172 2.50 6.56 2.30
N CYS A 173 2.21 6.46 1.00
CA CYS A 173 1.03 7.05 0.40
C CYS A 173 0.65 6.29 -0.88
N VAL A 174 -0.64 6.30 -1.21
CA VAL A 174 -1.13 5.85 -2.52
C VAL A 174 -0.91 6.98 -3.54
N LEU A 175 -0.08 6.72 -4.56
CA LEU A 175 0.30 7.68 -5.59
C LEU A 175 -0.68 7.71 -6.75
N ALA A 176 -1.21 6.55 -7.12
CA ALA A 176 -2.20 6.40 -8.16
C ALA A 176 -2.98 5.10 -7.92
N TYR A 177 -4.11 4.98 -8.59
CA TYR A 177 -4.87 3.73 -8.59
C TYR A 177 -5.62 3.61 -9.92
N GLY A 178 -5.97 2.38 -10.27
CA GLY A 178 -6.83 2.05 -11.40
C GLY A 178 -7.74 0.90 -11.01
N ALA A 179 -8.96 0.90 -11.52
CA ALA A 179 -9.89 -0.20 -11.33
C ALA A 179 -10.61 -0.51 -12.65
N THR A 180 -10.82 -1.79 -12.89
CA THR A 180 -11.72 -2.36 -13.90
C THR A 180 -12.59 -3.41 -13.21
N ASP A 181 -13.52 -4.04 -13.95
CA ASP A 181 -14.34 -5.13 -13.42
C ASP A 181 -13.50 -6.35 -12.97
N ASP A 182 -12.26 -6.47 -13.45
CA ASP A 182 -11.39 -7.64 -13.24
C ASP A 182 -10.17 -7.34 -12.38
N LEU A 183 -9.78 -6.07 -12.23
CA LEU A 183 -8.49 -5.67 -11.68
C LEU A 183 -8.63 -4.40 -10.84
N ILE A 184 -8.03 -4.39 -9.66
CA ILE A 184 -7.69 -3.16 -8.93
C ILE A 184 -6.17 -3.07 -8.88
N GLU A 185 -5.59 -1.94 -9.29
CA GLU A 185 -4.17 -1.66 -9.17
C GLU A 185 -3.98 -0.42 -8.30
N ILE A 186 -3.14 -0.52 -7.28
CA ILE A 186 -2.80 0.55 -6.34
C ILE A 186 -1.30 0.79 -6.46
N HIS A 187 -0.91 1.99 -6.90
CA HIS A 187 0.48 2.40 -6.96
C HIS A 187 0.89 3.07 -5.66
N LEU A 188 2.01 2.65 -5.12
CA LEU A 188 2.58 3.09 -3.86
C LEU A 188 3.89 3.84 -4.12
N ASN A 189 4.47 4.44 -3.09
CA ASN A 189 5.82 4.98 -3.14
C ASN A 189 6.87 3.90 -3.47
N GLU A 190 8.07 4.36 -3.83
CA GLU A 190 9.23 3.49 -4.13
C GLU A 190 8.96 2.50 -5.28
N ALA A 191 8.13 2.91 -6.24
CA ALA A 191 7.71 2.14 -7.41
C ALA A 191 7.00 0.82 -7.08
N TYR A 192 6.48 0.65 -5.86
CA TYR A 192 5.66 -0.49 -5.52
C TYR A 192 4.27 -0.38 -6.13
N SER A 193 3.68 -1.50 -6.50
CA SER A 193 2.28 -1.58 -6.91
C SER A 193 1.65 -2.87 -6.40
N GLN A 194 0.43 -2.76 -5.87
CA GLN A 194 -0.40 -3.86 -5.40
C GLN A 194 -1.53 -4.06 -6.40
N LEU A 195 -1.57 -5.23 -7.03
CA LEU A 195 -2.56 -5.59 -8.03
C LEU A 195 -3.45 -6.69 -7.47
N LEU A 196 -4.77 -6.49 -7.52
CA LEU A 196 -5.77 -7.46 -7.09
C LEU A 196 -6.55 -7.96 -8.32
N ASP A 197 -6.46 -9.26 -8.59
CA ASP A 197 -7.39 -9.97 -9.44
C ASP A 197 -8.72 -10.15 -8.70
N VAL A 198 -9.73 -9.40 -9.12
CA VAL A 198 -11.06 -9.36 -8.48
C VAL A 198 -11.78 -10.71 -8.63
N ARG A 199 -11.47 -11.49 -9.67
CA ARG A 199 -12.16 -12.77 -9.94
C ARG A 199 -11.56 -13.92 -9.15
N ASP A 200 -10.23 -14.00 -9.13
CA ASP A 200 -9.51 -15.11 -8.49
C ASP A 200 -9.16 -14.83 -7.03
N GLY A 201 -9.29 -13.58 -6.57
CA GLY A 201 -8.86 -13.15 -5.24
C GLY A 201 -7.34 -13.23 -5.05
N LYS A 202 -6.59 -13.11 -6.15
CA LYS A 202 -5.12 -13.10 -6.13
C LYS A 202 -4.62 -11.68 -6.00
N GLU A 203 -3.60 -11.51 -5.19
CA GLU A 203 -2.91 -10.24 -5.02
C GLU A 203 -1.46 -10.39 -5.46
N ILE A 204 -0.97 -9.47 -6.27
CA ILE A 204 0.40 -9.45 -6.77
C ILE A 204 1.03 -8.14 -6.34
N VAL A 205 2.18 -8.23 -5.69
CA VAL A 205 2.99 -7.06 -5.36
C VAL A 205 4.15 -7.01 -6.32
N THR A 206 4.32 -5.85 -6.94
CA THR A 206 5.43 -5.56 -7.84
C THR A 206 6.21 -4.37 -7.32
N ARG A 207 7.49 -4.28 -7.71
CA ARG A 207 8.30 -3.07 -7.65
C ARG A 207 8.88 -2.82 -9.03
N ALA A 208 8.72 -1.62 -9.56
CA ALA A 208 9.13 -1.27 -10.92
C ALA A 208 8.72 -2.33 -11.96
N GLU A 209 7.45 -2.78 -11.87
CA GLU A 209 6.82 -3.82 -12.70
C GLU A 209 7.32 -5.27 -12.50
N MET A 210 8.35 -5.49 -11.69
CA MET A 210 8.83 -6.82 -11.34
C MET A 210 8.08 -7.37 -10.12
N PRO A 211 7.51 -8.58 -10.18
CA PRO A 211 6.84 -9.20 -9.05
C PRO A 211 7.85 -9.54 -7.96
N VAL A 212 7.53 -9.11 -6.74
CA VAL A 212 8.30 -9.38 -5.53
C VAL A 212 7.57 -10.39 -4.64
N CYS A 213 6.24 -10.43 -4.69
CA CYS A 213 5.42 -11.42 -3.98
C CYS A 213 4.05 -11.59 -4.65
N ALA A 214 3.39 -12.72 -4.39
CA ALA A 214 2.00 -12.96 -4.76
C ALA A 214 1.26 -13.70 -3.62
N PHE A 215 -0.01 -13.38 -3.45
CA PHE A 215 -0.89 -13.91 -2.42
C PHE A 215 -2.18 -14.46 -3.02
N SER A 216 -2.76 -15.45 -2.35
CA SER A 216 -4.11 -15.95 -2.60
C SER A 216 -4.72 -16.30 -1.26
N SER A 217 -5.97 -15.89 -1.03
CA SER A 217 -6.70 -16.22 0.21
C SER A 217 -5.92 -15.88 1.50
N HIS A 218 -5.23 -14.74 1.51
CA HIS A 218 -4.42 -14.24 2.62
C HIS A 218 -3.15 -15.06 2.96
N GLU A 219 -2.69 -15.90 2.03
CA GLU A 219 -1.44 -16.66 2.16
C GLU A 219 -0.52 -16.40 0.96
N THR A 220 0.79 -16.52 1.16
CA THR A 220 1.77 -16.45 0.07
C THR A 220 1.59 -17.62 -0.89
N VAL A 221 1.46 -17.35 -2.20
CA VAL A 221 1.29 -18.40 -3.21
C VAL A 221 2.63 -19.10 -3.47
N GLY A 222 2.61 -20.43 -3.52
CA GLY A 222 3.75 -21.26 -3.91
C GLY A 222 4.05 -21.28 -5.42
N CYS A 223 3.74 -20.22 -6.16
CA CYS A 223 3.99 -20.12 -7.60
C CYS A 223 5.42 -19.64 -7.90
N SER A 224 5.86 -19.85 -9.14
CA SER A 224 7.12 -19.32 -9.66
C SER A 224 7.00 -17.85 -10.07
N LYS A 225 8.13 -17.12 -10.07
CA LYS A 225 8.19 -15.74 -10.55
C LYS A 225 7.68 -15.60 -12.00
N SER A 226 7.96 -16.59 -12.85
CA SER A 226 7.49 -16.63 -14.24
C SER A 226 5.96 -16.73 -14.36
N GLU A 227 5.33 -17.57 -13.54
CA GLU A 227 3.85 -17.69 -13.55
C GLU A 227 3.19 -16.38 -13.10
N VAL A 228 3.77 -15.69 -12.13
CA VAL A 228 3.28 -14.37 -11.68
C VAL A 228 3.48 -13.31 -12.76
N MET A 229 4.62 -13.33 -13.46
CA MET A 229 4.86 -12.43 -14.60
C MET A 229 3.84 -12.62 -15.72
N ASP A 230 3.53 -13.88 -16.07
CA ASP A 230 2.54 -14.20 -17.09
C ASP A 230 1.14 -13.72 -16.69
N LEU A 231 0.76 -13.94 -15.43
CA LEU A 231 -0.51 -13.44 -14.88
C LEU A 231 -0.56 -11.91 -14.88
N LEU A 232 0.50 -11.24 -14.43
CA LEU A 232 0.62 -9.78 -14.43
C LEU A 232 0.43 -9.21 -15.83
N ARG A 233 1.10 -9.80 -16.83
CA ARG A 233 0.97 -9.40 -18.23
C ARG A 233 -0.46 -9.59 -18.74
N LEU A 234 -1.10 -10.70 -18.42
CA LEU A 234 -2.49 -10.98 -18.81
C LEU A 234 -3.45 -9.93 -18.23
N LEU A 235 -3.34 -9.65 -16.92
CA LEU A 235 -4.20 -8.68 -16.22
C LEU A 235 -4.04 -7.27 -16.79
N ARG A 236 -2.81 -6.80 -16.99
CA ARG A 236 -2.54 -5.47 -17.56
C ARG A 236 -2.99 -5.34 -19.01
N THR A 237 -2.78 -6.38 -19.83
CA THR A 237 -3.23 -6.38 -21.23
C THR A 237 -4.76 -6.25 -21.32
N LYS A 238 -5.50 -6.96 -20.46
CA LYS A 238 -6.96 -6.83 -20.39
C LYS A 238 -7.39 -5.43 -19.96
N ALA A 239 -6.73 -4.86 -18.95
CA ALA A 239 -7.04 -3.51 -18.47
C ALA A 239 -6.76 -2.43 -19.53
N GLU A 240 -5.65 -2.55 -20.28
CA GLU A 240 -5.35 -1.65 -21.40
C GLU A 240 -6.35 -1.76 -22.55
N ALA A 241 -6.81 -2.98 -22.86
CA ALA A 241 -7.82 -3.20 -23.90
C ALA A 241 -9.14 -2.48 -23.56
N LEU A 242 -9.56 -2.51 -22.29
CA LEU A 242 -10.74 -1.80 -21.79
C LEU A 242 -10.60 -0.27 -21.84
N LYS A 243 -9.39 0.26 -21.65
CA LYS A 243 -9.14 1.71 -21.78
C LYS A 243 -9.22 2.21 -23.23
N ARG A 244 -9.18 1.30 -24.23
CA ARG A 244 -9.22 1.62 -25.66
C ARG A 244 -10.59 1.39 -26.32
N SER A 245 -11.50 0.70 -25.64
CA SER A 245 -12.89 0.43 -26.11
C SER A 245 -13.84 1.54 -25.69
#